data_AF-A0A9E4AUH2-F1
#
_entry.id   AF-A0A9E4AUH2-F1
#
_cell.length_a   1.000
_cell.length_b   1.000
_cell.length_c   1.000
_cell.angle_alpha   90.00
_cell.angle_beta   90.00
_cell.angle_gamma   90.00
#
_symmetry.space_group_name_H-M   'P 1'
#
loop_
_entity.id
_entity.type
_entity.pdbx_description
1 polymer ?
#
loop_
_entity_poly.entity_id
_entity_poly.type
_entity_poly.pdbx_seq_one_letter_code
_entity_poly.pdbx_strand_id
1 'polypeptide(L)'
;MAFRADGGMSSVTEQQTISAADARTKLARIQDQIDAVTEEIGVFADAVRVVGASKAQPLATIRAFAEAGIKACGENYLQEAISKLDELKQYEMEWHFIGHIQSNKAKQVAERFAWVQTLDSTRLAKRLNDARLVSHPDEPLNCCI
;
A
#
# COMPACT_ATOMS: atom_id res chain seq x y z
N MET A 1 17.71 12.72 -47.93
CA MET A 1 17.85 11.40 -47.29
C MET A 1 19.00 11.51 -46.30
N ALA A 2 18.73 11.67 -45.01
CA ALA A 2 19.74 11.78 -43.97
C ALA A 2 19.23 11.07 -42.72
N PHE A 3 19.75 9.87 -42.48
CA PHE A 3 19.60 9.16 -41.21
C PHE A 3 20.52 9.83 -40.19
N ARG A 4 19.94 10.39 -39.12
CA ARG A 4 20.66 10.70 -37.88
C ARG A 4 20.35 9.58 -36.89
N ALA A 5 21.35 8.77 -36.61
CA ALA A 5 21.41 8.04 -35.35
C ALA A 5 21.86 9.05 -34.29
N ASP A 6 21.11 9.15 -33.20
CA ASP A 6 21.61 9.66 -31.91
C ASP A 6 20.56 9.39 -30.83
N GLY A 7 21.02 8.97 -29.66
CA GLY A 7 20.26 9.05 -28.42
C GLY A 7 20.09 7.73 -27.70
N GLY A 8 21.20 7.23 -27.13
CA GLY A 8 21.11 6.35 -25.97
C GLY A 8 20.52 7.09 -24.78
N MET A 9 19.55 6.47 -24.10
CA MET A 9 19.14 6.62 -22.71
C MET A 9 17.94 5.66 -22.56
N SER A 10 17.84 4.76 -21.59
CA SER A 10 18.20 4.92 -20.20
C SER A 10 18.53 3.57 -19.59
N SER A 11 19.56 3.58 -18.76
CA SER A 11 19.92 2.53 -17.81
C SER A 11 18.69 2.05 -17.06
N VAL A 12 18.37 0.77 -17.22
CA VAL A 12 17.48 0.03 -16.33
C VAL A 12 18.12 0.12 -14.94
N THR A 13 17.45 0.83 -14.02
CA THR A 13 17.93 1.03 -12.66
C THR A 13 18.08 -0.33 -11.99
N GLU A 14 19.30 -0.66 -11.59
CA GLU A 14 19.62 -1.81 -10.75
C GLU A 14 18.94 -1.57 -9.38
N GLN A 15 17.72 -2.06 -9.23
CA GLN A 15 16.95 -1.91 -8.00
C GLN A 15 17.60 -2.80 -6.94
N GLN A 16 18.31 -2.16 -6.02
CA GLN A 16 18.95 -2.82 -4.90
C GLN A 16 17.89 -3.50 -4.02
N THR A 17 17.84 -4.83 -4.08
CA THR A 17 16.86 -5.65 -3.34
C THR A 17 17.18 -5.63 -1.85
N ILE A 18 16.27 -5.15 -1.00
CA ILE A 18 16.42 -5.23 0.46
C ILE A 18 16.22 -6.67 0.93
N SER A 19 17.08 -7.17 1.83
CA SER A 19 16.88 -8.48 2.46
C SER A 19 15.81 -8.43 3.55
N ALA A 20 15.21 -9.57 3.91
CA ALA A 20 14.25 -9.63 5.03
C ALA A 20 14.90 -9.23 6.37
N ALA A 21 16.19 -9.49 6.56
CA ALA A 21 16.93 -9.07 7.76
C ALA A 21 17.11 -7.55 7.83
N ASP A 22 17.42 -6.92 6.70
CA ASP A 22 17.53 -5.46 6.62
C ASP A 22 16.15 -4.80 6.78
N ALA A 23 15.11 -5.38 6.17
CA ALA A 23 13.73 -4.92 6.34
C ALA A 23 13.29 -5.01 7.80
N ARG A 24 13.63 -6.11 8.50
CA ARG A 24 13.36 -6.27 9.94
C ARG A 24 14.08 -5.22 10.79
N THR A 25 15.35 -4.96 10.49
CA THR A 25 16.10 -3.88 11.17
C THR A 25 15.45 -2.52 10.96
N LYS A 26 14.98 -2.22 9.74
CA LYS A 26 14.26 -0.97 9.45
C LYS A 26 12.93 -0.88 10.20
N LEU A 27 12.14 -1.97 10.23
CA LEU A 27 10.87 -2.00 10.96
C LEU A 27 11.08 -1.83 12.48
N ALA A 28 12.08 -2.51 13.05
CA ALA A 28 12.43 -2.36 14.47
C ALA A 28 12.78 -0.91 14.81
N ARG A 29 13.60 -0.26 13.97
CA ARG A 29 13.93 1.16 14.16
C ARG A 29 12.70 2.08 14.10
N ILE A 30 11.75 1.81 13.19
CA ILE A 30 10.50 2.59 13.12
C ILE A 30 9.68 2.38 14.40
N GLN A 31 9.62 1.14 14.90
CA GLN A 31 8.92 0.83 16.15
C GLN A 31 9.57 1.55 17.34
N ASP A 32 10.90 1.51 17.47
CA ASP A 32 11.63 2.21 18.54
C ASP A 32 11.34 3.73 18.52
N GLN A 33 11.22 4.32 17.33
CA GLN A 33 10.88 5.74 17.17
C GLN A 33 9.44 6.04 17.58
N ILE A 34 8.50 5.15 17.25
CA ILE A 34 7.10 5.25 17.69
C ILE A 34 7.05 5.16 19.20
N ASP A 35 7.67 4.13 19.78
CA ASP A 35 7.65 3.88 21.22
C ASP A 35 8.18 5.08 21.99
N ALA A 36 9.34 5.63 21.59
CA ALA A 36 9.93 6.81 22.22
C ALA A 36 9.00 8.04 22.19
N VAL A 37 8.35 8.31 21.05
CA VAL A 37 7.42 9.45 20.92
C VAL A 37 6.14 9.21 21.73
N THR A 38 5.60 7.99 21.67
CA THR A 38 4.36 7.65 22.39
C THR A 38 4.53 7.68 23.90
N GLU A 39 5.70 7.26 24.41
CA GLU A 39 6.09 7.40 25.81
C GLU A 39 6.20 8.88 26.22
N GLU A 40 6.84 9.71 25.40
CA GLU A 40 7.01 11.15 25.67
C GLU A 40 5.66 11.87 25.81
N ILE A 41 4.68 11.55 24.97
CA ILE A 41 3.35 12.21 24.96
C ILE A 41 2.31 11.48 25.83
N GLY A 42 2.68 10.36 26.46
CA GLY A 42 1.80 9.59 27.34
C GLY A 42 0.63 8.89 26.61
N VAL A 43 0.83 8.49 25.35
CA VAL A 43 -0.14 7.64 24.62
C VAL A 43 0.38 6.21 24.54
N PHE A 44 -0.52 5.25 24.43
CA PHE A 44 -0.12 3.85 24.26
C PHE A 44 0.42 3.60 22.84
N ALA A 45 1.50 2.83 22.71
CA ALA A 45 2.18 2.60 21.44
C ALA A 45 1.29 1.92 20.38
N ASP A 46 0.34 1.10 20.83
CA ASP A 46 -0.71 0.44 20.03
C ASP A 46 -1.73 1.43 19.42
N ALA A 47 -1.69 2.72 19.78
CA ALA A 47 -2.43 3.76 19.09
C ALA A 47 -1.86 4.08 17.69
N VAL A 48 -0.62 3.69 17.38
CA VAL A 48 0.04 4.01 16.12
C VAL A 48 0.15 2.75 15.26
N ARG A 49 -0.36 2.83 14.03
CA ARG A 49 -0.25 1.76 13.04
C ARG A 49 0.70 2.15 11.92
N VAL A 50 1.70 1.30 11.66
CA VAL A 50 2.60 1.44 10.52
C VAL A 50 1.93 0.89 9.26
N VAL A 51 1.78 1.74 8.24
CA VAL A 51 1.34 1.36 6.89
C VAL A 51 2.47 1.65 5.90
N GLY A 52 3.05 0.61 5.30
CA GLY A 52 4.14 0.75 4.35
C GLY A 52 3.65 1.26 3.01
N ALA A 53 3.92 2.52 2.66
CA ALA A 53 3.59 3.07 1.34
C ALA A 53 4.46 2.39 0.25
N SER A 54 3.83 1.56 -0.59
CA SER A 54 4.52 0.66 -1.51
C SER A 54 4.41 1.05 -2.99
N LYS A 55 3.87 2.25 -3.29
CA LYS A 55 3.87 2.81 -4.66
C LYS A 55 5.28 2.81 -5.25
N ALA A 56 5.41 2.41 -6.52
CA ALA A 56 6.70 2.29 -7.21
C ALA A 56 7.74 1.36 -6.54
N GLN A 57 7.39 0.61 -5.48
CA GLN A 57 8.30 -0.37 -4.89
C GLN A 57 8.26 -1.69 -5.67
N PRO A 58 9.42 -2.34 -5.90
CA PRO A 58 9.48 -3.67 -6.48
C PRO A 58 8.78 -4.70 -5.60
N LEU A 59 8.22 -5.73 -6.22
CA LEU A 59 7.56 -6.83 -5.51
C LEU A 59 8.49 -7.49 -4.48
N ALA A 60 9.78 -7.66 -4.83
CA ALA A 60 10.79 -8.24 -3.94
C ALA A 60 11.01 -7.41 -2.67
N THR A 61 10.96 -6.08 -2.76
CA THR A 61 11.05 -5.19 -1.60
C THR A 61 9.86 -5.37 -0.68
N ILE A 62 8.64 -5.38 -1.23
CA ILE A 62 7.42 -5.54 -0.44
C ILE A 62 7.41 -6.93 0.23
N ARG A 63 7.85 -7.96 -0.50
CA ARG A 63 8.02 -9.33 0.03
C ARG A 63 8.96 -9.37 1.23
N ALA A 64 10.12 -8.72 1.13
CA ALA A 64 11.08 -8.68 2.24
C ALA A 64 10.50 -8.01 3.50
N PHE A 65 9.68 -6.96 3.34
CA PHE A 65 8.97 -6.34 4.46
C PHE A 65 7.83 -7.22 5.01
N ALA A 66 7.13 -7.97 4.15
CA ALA A 66 6.14 -8.94 4.56
C ALA A 66 6.77 -10.06 5.41
N GLU A 67 7.91 -10.61 4.97
CA GLU A 67 8.70 -11.61 5.72
C GLU A 67 9.30 -11.04 7.01
N ALA A 68 9.58 -9.73 7.04
CA ALA A 68 10.00 -9.02 8.23
C ALA A 68 8.85 -8.76 9.22
N GLY A 69 7.59 -8.95 8.80
CA GLY A 69 6.41 -8.87 9.67
C GLY A 69 5.58 -7.59 9.55
N ILE A 70 5.78 -6.78 8.50
CA ILE A 70 4.87 -5.64 8.25
C ILE A 70 3.43 -6.16 8.09
N LYS A 71 2.46 -5.44 8.65
CA LYS A 71 1.05 -5.87 8.67
C LYS A 71 0.17 -5.16 7.66
N ALA A 72 0.56 -3.98 7.21
CA ALA A 72 -0.24 -3.17 6.30
C ALA A 72 0.61 -2.49 5.22
N CYS A 73 0.07 -2.43 4.01
CA CYS A 73 0.67 -1.76 2.86
C CYS A 73 -0.31 -0.76 2.23
N GLY A 74 0.23 0.35 1.73
CA GLY A 74 -0.52 1.43 1.10
C GLY A 74 -0.17 1.59 -0.38
N GLU A 75 -1.17 1.57 -1.25
CA GLU A 75 -1.01 1.80 -2.70
C GLU A 75 -1.78 3.02 -3.18
N ASN A 76 -1.16 3.76 -4.12
CA ASN A 76 -1.77 4.94 -4.73
C ASN A 76 -2.45 4.63 -6.07
N TYR A 77 -1.97 3.62 -6.80
CA TYR A 77 -2.38 3.34 -8.17
C TYR A 77 -2.90 1.92 -8.29
N LEU A 78 -4.18 1.79 -8.63
CA LEU A 78 -4.84 0.48 -8.68
C LEU A 78 -4.16 -0.51 -9.63
N GLN A 79 -3.68 -0.04 -10.78
CA GLN A 79 -3.04 -0.91 -11.78
C GLN A 79 -1.73 -1.52 -11.26
N GLU A 80 -0.94 -0.78 -10.50
CA GLU A 80 0.25 -1.31 -9.83
C GLU A 80 -0.12 -2.25 -8.68
N ALA A 81 -1.21 -1.96 -7.98
CA ALA A 81 -1.60 -2.70 -6.80
C ALA A 81 -2.15 -4.10 -7.10
N ILE A 82 -2.90 -4.28 -8.19
CA ILE A 82 -3.58 -5.56 -8.49
C ILE A 82 -2.59 -6.72 -8.53
N SER A 83 -1.46 -6.57 -9.25
CA SER A 83 -0.45 -7.62 -9.32
C SER A 83 0.20 -7.89 -7.96
N LYS A 84 0.49 -6.84 -7.17
CA LYS A 84 1.08 -6.98 -5.83
C LYS A 84 0.15 -7.71 -4.86
N LEU A 85 -1.14 -7.37 -4.88
CA LEU A 85 -2.19 -8.01 -4.08
C LEU A 85 -2.24 -9.52 -4.35
N ASP A 86 -2.23 -9.92 -5.63
CA ASP A 86 -2.31 -11.33 -6.02
C ASP A 86 -1.05 -12.12 -5.67
N GLU A 87 0.13 -11.53 -5.92
CA GLU A 87 1.45 -12.16 -5.70
C GLU A 87 1.85 -12.24 -4.23
N LEU A 88 1.25 -11.42 -3.37
CA LEU A 88 1.56 -11.34 -1.93
C LEU A 88 0.41 -11.80 -1.04
N LYS A 89 -0.64 -12.40 -1.61
CA LYS A 89 -1.81 -12.86 -0.86
C LYS A 89 -1.47 -13.80 0.30
N GLN A 90 -0.43 -14.63 0.17
CA GLN A 90 -0.01 -15.57 1.22
C GLN A 90 0.50 -14.89 2.50
N TYR A 91 0.80 -13.59 2.46
CA TYR A 91 1.28 -12.85 3.63
C TYR A 91 0.16 -12.21 4.45
N GLU A 92 -1.10 -12.30 3.98
CA GLU A 92 -2.29 -11.80 4.69
C GLU A 92 -2.15 -10.34 5.18
N MET A 93 -1.44 -9.51 4.41
CA MET A 93 -1.28 -8.09 4.73
C MET A 93 -2.57 -7.34 4.49
N GLU A 94 -2.83 -6.35 5.32
CA GLU A 94 -3.94 -5.42 5.12
C GLU A 94 -3.57 -4.37 4.07
N TRP A 95 -4.39 -4.24 3.03
CA TRP A 95 -4.12 -3.31 1.93
C TRP A 95 -4.99 -2.06 2.03
N HIS A 96 -4.31 -0.92 1.98
CA HIS A 96 -4.90 0.42 2.05
C HIS A 96 -4.77 1.09 0.69
N PHE A 97 -5.88 1.57 0.14
CA PHE A 97 -5.85 2.49 -0.98
C PHE A 97 -5.68 3.92 -0.44
N ILE A 98 -4.53 4.53 -0.70
CA ILE A 98 -4.13 5.84 -0.18
C ILE A 98 -3.97 6.90 -1.29
N GLY A 99 -4.37 6.56 -2.52
CA GLY A 99 -4.39 7.47 -3.67
C GLY A 99 -5.79 7.99 -3.98
N HIS A 100 -5.88 9.02 -4.81
CA HIS A 100 -7.19 9.53 -5.25
C HIS A 100 -7.94 8.50 -6.11
N ILE A 101 -9.21 8.25 -5.80
CA ILE A 101 -10.02 7.24 -6.49
C ILE A 101 -10.76 7.87 -7.66
N GLN A 102 -10.36 7.48 -8.87
CA GLN A 102 -11.17 7.74 -10.04
C GLN A 102 -12.49 6.95 -9.97
N SER A 103 -13.58 7.62 -10.31
CA SER A 103 -14.94 7.08 -10.26
C SER A 103 -15.09 5.68 -10.88
N ASN A 104 -14.51 5.45 -12.06
CA ASN A 104 -14.55 4.16 -12.76
C ASN A 104 -13.72 3.04 -12.10
N LYS A 105 -12.84 3.38 -11.14
CA LYS A 105 -12.01 2.43 -10.39
C LYS A 105 -12.58 2.06 -9.03
N ALA A 106 -13.57 2.80 -8.53
CA ALA A 106 -14.17 2.58 -7.20
C ALA A 106 -14.60 1.13 -6.95
N LYS A 107 -15.24 0.48 -7.94
CA LYS A 107 -15.67 -0.93 -7.81
C LYS A 107 -14.49 -1.87 -7.49
N GLN A 108 -13.43 -1.80 -8.30
CA GLN A 108 -12.24 -2.63 -8.10
C GLN A 108 -11.50 -2.28 -6.80
N VAL A 109 -11.51 -1.02 -6.37
CA VAL A 109 -10.93 -0.65 -5.07
C VAL A 109 -11.71 -1.30 -3.92
N ALA A 110 -13.04 -1.21 -3.93
CA ALA A 110 -13.89 -1.84 -2.91
C ALA A 110 -13.77 -3.37 -2.86
N GLU A 111 -13.52 -4.01 -4.00
CA GLU A 111 -13.35 -5.47 -4.10
C GLU A 111 -11.98 -5.97 -3.62
N ARG A 112 -10.98 -5.10 -3.50
CA ARG A 112 -9.57 -5.54 -3.39
C ARG A 112 -8.82 -4.98 -2.19
N PHE A 113 -9.33 -3.93 -1.56
CA PHE A 113 -8.70 -3.26 -0.43
C PHE A 113 -9.54 -3.40 0.83
N ALA A 114 -8.87 -3.42 1.98
CA ALA A 114 -9.51 -3.38 3.29
C ALA A 114 -9.77 -1.94 3.75
N TRP A 115 -8.97 -0.98 3.27
CA TRP A 115 -9.08 0.44 3.60
C TRP A 115 -9.07 1.35 2.37
N VAL A 116 -9.84 2.43 2.45
CA VAL A 116 -9.73 3.62 1.58
C VAL A 116 -9.44 4.82 2.47
N GLN A 117 -8.30 5.49 2.30
CA GLN A 117 -7.91 6.64 3.14
C GLN A 117 -8.19 8.00 2.51
N THR A 118 -8.88 8.02 1.36
CA THR A 118 -9.06 9.23 0.54
C THR A 118 -10.52 9.42 0.13
N LEU A 119 -11.45 9.21 1.08
CA LEU A 119 -12.88 9.32 0.78
C LEU A 119 -13.32 10.78 0.78
N ASP A 120 -13.38 11.39 -0.41
CA ASP A 120 -13.62 12.84 -0.54
C ASP A 120 -15.08 13.25 -0.83
N SER A 121 -15.98 12.29 -1.03
CA SER A 121 -17.35 12.61 -1.44
C SER A 121 -18.36 11.52 -1.12
N THR A 122 -19.60 11.95 -0.85
CA THR A 122 -20.75 11.05 -0.63
C THR A 122 -21.05 10.20 -1.86
N ARG A 123 -20.85 10.75 -3.07
CA ARG A 123 -21.00 10.01 -4.33
C ARG A 123 -19.99 8.86 -4.42
N LEU A 124 -18.74 9.09 -4.05
CA LEU A 124 -17.72 8.03 -4.02
C LEU A 124 -18.05 7.00 -2.93
N ALA A 125 -18.45 7.44 -1.74
CA ALA A 125 -18.84 6.58 -0.62
C ALA A 125 -19.94 5.59 -1.04
N LYS A 126 -21.00 6.09 -1.69
CA LYS A 126 -22.08 5.24 -2.20
C LYS A 126 -21.58 4.19 -3.20
N ARG A 127 -20.71 4.58 -4.13
CA ARG A 127 -20.18 3.65 -5.14
C ARG A 127 -19.31 2.55 -4.51
N LEU A 128 -18.48 2.91 -3.53
CA LEU A 128 -17.67 1.95 -2.78
C LEU A 128 -18.56 0.98 -2.01
N ASN A 129 -19.55 1.51 -1.28
CA ASN A 129 -20.50 0.71 -0.51
C ASN A 129 -21.27 -0.28 -1.40
N ASP A 130 -21.87 0.20 -2.50
CA ASP A 130 -22.66 -0.65 -3.40
C ASP A 130 -21.81 -1.78 -3.99
N ALA A 131 -20.53 -1.53 -4.30
CA ALA A 131 -19.61 -2.56 -4.79
C ALA A 131 -19.16 -3.53 -3.69
N ARG A 132 -18.92 -3.04 -2.47
CA ARG A 132 -18.49 -3.86 -1.33
C ARG A 132 -19.59 -4.84 -0.91
N LEU A 133 -20.85 -4.38 -0.83
CA LEU A 133 -21.99 -5.23 -0.47
C LEU A 133 -22.18 -6.43 -1.42
N VAL A 134 -21.77 -6.30 -2.68
CA VAL A 134 -21.86 -7.39 -3.67
C VAL A 134 -20.68 -8.35 -3.56
N SER A 135 -19.48 -7.83 -3.28
CA SER A 135 -18.26 -8.63 -3.32
C SER A 135 -17.88 -9.25 -1.97
N HIS A 136 -18.15 -8.55 -0.88
CA HIS A 136 -17.80 -8.89 0.50
C HIS A 136 -18.93 -8.42 1.43
N PRO A 137 -20.10 -9.09 1.41
CA PRO A 137 -21.29 -8.64 2.16
C PRO A 137 -21.06 -8.57 3.68
N ASP A 138 -20.17 -9.40 4.21
CA ASP A 138 -19.91 -9.53 5.65
C ASP A 138 -18.65 -8.77 6.12
N GLU A 139 -17.93 -8.12 5.22
CA GLU A 139 -16.67 -7.44 5.53
C GLU A 139 -16.72 -5.97 5.07
N PRO A 140 -16.98 -5.01 5.96
CA PRO A 140 -17.09 -3.61 5.58
C PRO A 140 -15.75 -3.05 5.08
N LEU A 141 -15.83 -2.08 4.17
CA LEU A 141 -14.67 -1.32 3.73
C LEU A 141 -14.38 -0.20 4.72
N ASN A 142 -13.21 -0.21 5.36
CA ASN A 142 -12.81 0.85 6.28
C ASN A 142 -12.45 2.12 5.50
N CYS A 143 -12.86 3.29 6.00
CA CYS A 143 -12.68 4.55 5.28
C CYS A 143 -12.15 5.68 6.18
N CYS A 144 -11.20 6.47 5.68
CA CYS A 144 -10.87 7.80 6.20
C CYS A 144 -11.42 8.87 5.24
N ILE A 145 -11.93 9.97 5.81
CA ILE A 145 -12.52 11.12 5.10
C ILE A 145 -11.45 12.20 4.92
#